data_AF-A0A938ZKG0-F1
#
_entry.id   AF-A0A938ZKG0-F1
#
_cell.length_a   1.000
_cell.length_b   1.000
_cell.length_c   1.000
_cell.angle_alpha   90.00
_cell.angle_beta   90.00
_cell.angle_gamma   90.00
#
_symmetry.space_group_name_H-M   'P 1'
#
loop_
_entity.id
_entity.type
_entity.pdbx_description
1 polymer ?
#
loop_
_entity_poly.entity_id
_entity_poly.type
_entity_poly.pdbx_seq_one_letter_code
_entity_poly.pdbx_strand_id
1 'polypeptide(L)' 'MGLSIVKYLTEGMGGKIAILSKPGYGSTFILTLPALGAKI' A
#
# COMPACT_ATOMS: atom_id res chain seq x y z
N MET A 1 -2.98 13.13 -6.53
CA MET A 1 -1.51 13.22 -6.57
C MET A 1 -0.81 12.49 -5.42
N GLY A 2 -1.31 12.53 -4.17
CA GLY A 2 -0.67 11.79 -3.07
C GLY A 2 -0.66 10.26 -3.25
N LEU A 3 -1.80 9.66 -3.62
CA LEU A 3 -1.91 8.21 -3.76
C LEU A 3 -1.03 7.62 -4.86
N SER A 4 -0.82 8.34 -5.96
CA SER A 4 0.06 7.92 -7.04
C SER A 4 1.53 7.87 -6.60
N ILE A 5 1.95 8.82 -5.74
CA ILE A 5 3.30 8.82 -5.15
C ILE A 5 3.44 7.62 -4.21
N VAL A 6 2.47 7.41 -3.32
CA VAL A 6 2.50 6.28 -2.37
C VAL A 6 2.54 4.94 -3.10
N LYS A 7 1.74 4.79 -4.17
CA LYS A 7 1.75 3.58 -5.00
C LYS A 7 3.13 3.34 -5.61
N TYR A 8 3.70 4.35 -6.28
CA TYR A 8 5.01 4.25 -6.91
C TYR A 8 6.11 3.85 -5.91
N LEU A 9 6.14 4.49 -4.74
CA LEU A 9 7.10 4.17 -3.68
C LEU A 9 6.90 2.75 -3.13
N THR A 10 5.66 2.37 -2.85
CA THR A 10 5.34 1.04 -2.28
C THR A 10 5.75 -0.08 -3.24
N GLU A 11 5.44 0.08 -4.54
CA GLU A 11 5.84 -0.88 -5.58
C GLU A 11 7.36 -0.90 -5.78
N GLY A 12 8.02 0.26 -5.77
CA GLY A 12 9.49 0.37 -5.85
C GLY A 12 10.22 -0.29 -4.67
N MET A 13 9.58 -0.38 -3.49
CA MET A 13 10.08 -1.09 -2.32
C MET A 13 9.77 -2.61 -2.33
N GLY A 14 9.22 -3.14 -3.43
CA GLY A 14 8.79 -4.54 -3.52
C GLY A 14 7.52 -4.86 -2.72
N GLY A 15 6.80 -3.82 -2.30
CA GLY A 15 5.54 -3.93 -1.57
C GLY A 15 4.30 -3.90 -2.45
N LYS A 16 3.15 -3.85 -1.79
CA LYS A 16 1.83 -3.74 -2.43
C LYS A 16 0.95 -2.77 -1.65
N ILE A 17 0.05 -2.09 -2.35
CA ILE A 17 -0.98 -1.24 -1.75
C ILE A 17 -2.37 -1.76 -2.12
N ALA A 18 -3.27 -1.83 -1.14
CA ALA A 18 -4.68 -2.18 -1.31
C ALA A 18 -5.57 -1.12 -0.66
N ILE A 19 -6.82 -1.05 -1.13
CA ILE A 19 -7.81 -0.10 -0.63
C ILE A 19 -9.09 -0.86 -0.34
N LEU A 20 -9.57 -0.75 0.89
CA LEU A 20 -10.91 -1.18 1.27
C LEU A 20 -11.75 0.08 1.45
N SER A 21 -12.76 0.26 0.63
CA SER A 21 -13.66 1.42 0.71
C SER A 21 -15.10 0.96 0.81
N LYS A 22 -15.86 1.63 1.67
CA LYS A 22 -17.31 1.44 1.77
C LYS A 22 -17.97 2.82 1.74
N PRO A 23 -18.85 3.10 0.76
CA PRO A 23 -19.54 4.39 0.65
C PRO A 23 -20.25 4.76 1.96
N GLY A 24 -20.00 5.97 2.47
CA GLY A 24 -20.53 6.45 3.74
C GLY A 24 -19.77 6.02 5.01
N TYR A 25 -18.74 5.17 4.89
CA TYR A 25 -17.91 4.69 6.02
C TYR A 25 -16.43 5.10 5.89
N GLY A 26 -16.03 5.55 4.69
CA GLY A 26 -14.67 5.97 4.39
C GLY A 26 -13.85 4.88 3.69
N SER A 27 -12.54 5.06 3.71
CA SER A 27 -11.58 4.21 3.01
C SER A 27 -10.40 3.88 3.92
N THR A 28 -10.01 2.61 3.93
CA THR A 28 -8.81 2.09 4.58
C THR A 28 -7.78 1.75 3.52
N PHE A 29 -6.60 2.36 3.63
CA PHE A 29 -5.45 2.08 2.77
C PHE A 29 -4.50 1.14 3.50
N ILE A 30 -4.15 0.02 2.87
CA ILE A 30 -3.34 -1.03 3.46
C ILE A 30 -2.05 -1.13 2.64
N LEU A 31 -0.90 -0.93 3.28
CA LEU A 31 0.41 -1.10 2.67
C LEU A 31 1.05 -2.36 3.23
N THR A 32 1.56 -3.20 2.34
CA THR A 32 2.36 -4.38 2.69
C THR A 32 3.76 -4.16 2.15
N LEU A 33 4.76 -4.19 3.03
CA LEU A 33 6.17 -4.05 2.66
C LEU A 33 6.93 -5.29 3.13
N PRO A 34 7.96 -5.75 2.38
CA PRO A 34 8.85 -6.78 2.86
C PRO A 34 9.51 -6.34 4.18
N ALA A 35 9.45 -7.20 5.19
CA ALA A 35 10.22 -6.99 6.41
C ALA A 35 11.71 -7.25 6.12
N LEU A 36 12.59 -6.46 6.73
CA LEU A 36 14.03 -6.65 6.57
C LEU A 36 14.42 -8.07 7.02
N GLY A 37 14.99 -8.86 6.11
CA GLY A 37 15.39 -10.25 6.38
C GLY A 37 14.31 -11.31 6.13
N ALA A 38 13.14 -10.94 5.59
CA ALA A 38 12.16 -11.92 5.11
C ALA A 38 12.75 -12.67 3.90
N LYS A 39 13.28 -13.88 4.13
CA LYS A 39 13.62 -14.81 3.06
C LYS A 39 12.34 -15.18 2.29
N ILE A 40 12.41 -15.04 0.97
CA ILE A 40 11.41 -15.56 0.02
C ILE A 40 11.76 -17.03 -0.26
#